data_AF-A0A377Z1P6-F1
#
_entry.id   AF-A0A377Z1P6-F1
#
_cell.length_a   1.000
_cell.length_b   1.000
_cell.length_c   1.000
_cell.angle_alpha   90.00
_cell.angle_beta   90.00
_cell.angle_gamma   90.00
#
_symmetry.space_group_name_H-M   'P 1'
#
loop_
_entity.id
_entity.type
_entity.pdbx_description
1 polymer ?
#
loop_
_entity_poly.entity_id
_entity_poly.type
_entity_poly.pdbx_seq_one_letter_code
_entity_poly.pdbx_strand_id
1 'polypeptide(L)' 'MKNVDLWQRLDAALGQHKIKWEWVKGHAGHPENERCDELARAAASHPTLDDVGYLPES' A
#
# COMPACT_ATOMS: atom_id res chain seq x y z
N MET A 1 4.59 0.28 -18.30
CA MET A 1 4.42 -0.59 -17.12
C MET A 1 3.79 0.29 -16.06
N LYS A 2 2.62 -0.08 -15.55
CA LYS A 2 1.86 0.70 -14.56
C LYS A 2 2.63 0.80 -13.23
N ASN A 3 2.58 1.95 -12.57
CA ASN A 3 3.09 2.19 -11.20
C ASN A 3 4.58 1.88 -11.00
N VAL A 4 5.41 2.12 -12.02
CA VAL A 4 6.85 1.78 -11.99
C VAL A 4 7.60 2.50 -10.87
N ASP A 5 7.20 3.73 -10.55
CA ASP A 5 7.74 4.56 -9.47
C ASP A 5 7.53 3.91 -8.09
N LEU A 6 6.34 3.36 -7.85
CA LEU A 6 6.02 2.66 -6.60
C LEU A 6 6.79 1.34 -6.49
N TRP A 7 6.89 0.57 -7.58
CA TRP A 7 7.62 -0.70 -7.60
C TRP A 7 9.12 -0.52 -7.35
N GLN A 8 9.74 0.50 -7.96
CA GLN A 8 11.15 0.81 -7.72
C GLN A 8 11.40 1.21 -6.26
N ARG A 9 10.50 2.00 -5.66
CA ARG A 9 10.60 2.38 -4.24
C ARG A 9 10.43 1.18 -3.31
N LEU A 10 9.50 0.27 -3.63
CA LEU A 10 9.31 -0.96 -2.87
C LEU A 10 10.55 -1.86 -2.95
N ASP A 11 11.07 -2.14 -4.15
CA ASP A 11 12.25 -3.00 -4.36
C ASP A 11 13.48 -2.49 -3.58
N ALA A 12 13.74 -1.19 -3.64
CA ALA A 12 14.82 -0.55 -2.88
C ALA A 12 14.66 -0.72 -1.35
N ALA A 13 13.43 -0.69 -0.84
CA ALA A 13 13.15 -0.91 0.58
C ALA A 13 13.27 -2.39 0.98
N LEU A 14 12.84 -3.32 0.10
CA LEU A 14 12.92 -4.77 0.35
C LEU A 14 14.36 -5.26 0.48
N GLY A 15 15.29 -4.70 -0.30
CA GLY A 15 16.71 -5.09 -0.29
C GLY A 15 17.40 -4.95 1.09
N GLN A 16 16.81 -4.22 2.02
CA GLN A 16 17.38 -3.97 3.35
C GLN A 16 16.91 -4.97 4.41
N HIS A 17 15.93 -5.82 4.11
CA HIS A 17 15.22 -6.62 5.12
C HIS A 17 14.99 -8.06 4.66
N LYS A 18 14.99 -9.00 5.62
CA LYS A 18 14.52 -10.37 5.39
C LYS A 18 13.01 -10.43 5.61
N ILE A 19 12.25 -10.24 4.54
CA ILE A 19 10.78 -10.17 4.59
C ILE A 19 10.17 -11.56 4.40
N LYS A 20 9.21 -11.92 5.26
CA LYS A 20 8.28 -13.03 5.03
C LYS A 20 6.91 -12.45 4.69
N TRP A 21 6.43 -12.73 3.48
CA TRP A 21 5.11 -12.29 3.04
C TRP A 21 4.04 -13.29 3.52
N GLU A 22 2.96 -12.77 4.08
CA GLU A 22 1.79 -13.55 4.49
C GLU A 22 0.54 -12.98 3.81
N TRP A 23 0.03 -13.71 2.81
CA TRP A 23 -1.15 -13.33 2.06
C TRP A 23 -2.40 -13.82 2.79
N VAL A 24 -3.22 -12.89 3.28
CA VAL A 24 -4.48 -13.20 3.98
C VAL A 24 -5.66 -13.24 3.00
N LYS A 25 -6.66 -14.08 3.30
CA LYS A 25 -7.92 -14.12 2.54
C LYS A 25 -8.88 -13.06 3.07
N GLY A 26 -8.66 -11.81 2.66
CA GLY A 26 -9.43 -10.65 3.12
C GLY A 26 -8.94 -10.11 4.47
N HIS A 27 -9.46 -8.95 4.87
CA HIS A 27 -9.05 -8.28 6.10
C HIS A 27 -9.71 -8.86 7.35
N ALA A 28 -10.82 -9.58 7.20
CA ALA A 28 -11.63 -10.08 8.31
C ALA A 28 -10.91 -11.17 9.13
N GLY A 29 -10.91 -11.03 10.45
CA GLY A 29 -10.32 -11.98 11.39
C GLY A 29 -8.85 -11.72 11.73
N HIS A 30 -8.26 -10.65 11.19
CA HIS A 30 -6.95 -10.14 11.58
C HIS A 30 -7.11 -8.71 12.10
N PRO A 31 -7.18 -8.49 13.43
CA PRO A 31 -7.47 -7.18 14.01
C PRO A 31 -6.55 -6.05 13.49
N GLU A 32 -5.29 -6.38 13.20
CA GLU A 32 -4.31 -5.45 12.64
C GLU A 32 -4.65 -5.05 11.20
N ASN A 33 -5.13 -5.99 10.40
CA ASN A 33 -5.51 -5.74 9.01
C ASN A 33 -6.85 -4.98 8.94
N GLU A 34 -7.79 -5.28 9.83
CA GLU A 34 -9.05 -4.52 9.99
C GLU A 34 -8.76 -3.07 10.37
N ARG A 35 -7.84 -2.84 11.31
CA ARG A 35 -7.38 -1.50 11.69
C ARG A 35 -6.72 -0.76 10.52
N CYS A 36 -5.88 -1.44 9.73
CA CYS A 36 -5.28 -0.83 8.53
C CYS A 36 -6.35 -0.42 7.50
N ASP A 37 -7.40 -1.23 7.32
CA ASP A 37 -8.52 -0.94 6.43
C ASP A 37 -9.35 0.27 6.93
N GLU A 38 -9.65 0.35 8.22
CA GLU A 38 -10.30 1.52 8.83
C GLU A 38 -9.48 2.80 8.64
N LEU A 39 -8.17 2.75 8.90
CA LEU A 39 -7.27 3.89 8.73
C LEU A 39 -7.19 4.34 7.27
N ALA A 40 -7.10 3.39 6.33
CA ALA A 40 -7.07 3.69 4.90
C ALA A 40 -8.37 4.39 4.44
N ARG A 41 -9.54 3.92 4.90
CA ARG A 41 -10.83 4.57 4.60
C ARG A 41 -10.95 5.96 5.22
N ALA A 42 -10.52 6.12 6.46
CA ALA A 42 -10.52 7.41 7.14
C ALA A 42 -9.65 8.43 6.39
N ALA A 43 -8.44 8.05 5.97
CA ALA A 43 -7.56 8.91 5.19
C ALA A 43 -8.15 9.25 3.81
N ALA A 44 -8.76 8.28 3.12
CA ALA A 44 -9.41 8.51 1.83
C ALA A 44 -10.58 9.49 1.91
N SER A 45 -11.28 9.56 3.06
CA SER A 45 -12.36 10.53 3.28
C SER A 45 -11.86 11.96 3.55
N HIS A 46 -10.59 12.14 3.93
CA HIS A 46 -9.98 13.44 4.24
C HIS A 46 -8.57 13.52 3.63
N PRO A 47 -8.43 13.53 2.30
CA PRO A 47 -7.12 13.53 1.65
C PRO A 47 -6.39 14.85 1.87
N THR A 48 -5.09 14.76 2.12
CA THR A 48 -4.21 15.92 2.37
C THR A 48 -2.97 15.95 1.48
N LEU A 49 -2.76 14.91 0.66
CA LEU A 49 -1.58 14.73 -0.17
C LEU A 49 -1.99 14.38 -1.60
N ASP A 50 -1.22 14.87 -2.57
CA ASP A 50 -1.37 14.53 -3.98
C ASP A 50 -0.52 13.32 -4.35
N ASP A 51 -1.09 12.38 -5.12
CA ASP A 51 -0.34 11.30 -5.75
C ASP A 51 0.30 11.81 -7.05
N VAL A 52 1.46 12.45 -6.92
CA VAL A 52 2.21 13.02 -8.05
C VAL A 52 2.71 11.97 -9.06
N GLY A 53 2.77 10.70 -8.67
CA GLY A 53 3.20 9.59 -9.53
C GLY A 53 2.06 8.95 -10.34
N TYR A 54 0.81 9.30 -10.03
CA TYR A 54 -0.36 8.73 -10.67
C TYR A 54 -0.47 9.14 -12.14
N LEU A 55 -0.45 8.14 -13.03
CA LEU A 55 -0.63 8.30 -14.47
C LEU A 55 -1.84 7.46 -14.94
N PRO A 56 -2.98 8.08 -15.28
CA PRO A 56 -4.25 7.37 -15.54
C PRO A 56 -4.21 6.43 -16.75
N GLU A 57 -3.36 6.71 -17.75
CA GLU A 57 -3.29 5.94 -19.01
C GLU A 57 -2.04 5.04 -19.13
N SER A 58 -1.31 4.83 -18.03
CA SER A 58 -0.08 4.00 -18.02
C SER A 58 -0.32 2.49 -17.98
#